data_AF-A0A6M2AWS8-F1
#
_entry.id   AF-A0A6M2AWS8-F1
#
_cell.length_a   1.000
_cell.length_b   1.000
_cell.length_c   1.000
_cell.angle_alpha   90.00
_cell.angle_beta   90.00
_cell.angle_gamma   90.00
#
_symmetry.space_group_name_H-M   'P 1'
#
loop_
_entity.id
_entity.type
_entity.pdbx_description
1 polymer ?
#
loop_
_entity_poly.entity_id
_entity_poly.type
_entity_poly.pdbx_seq_one_letter_code
_entity_poly.pdbx_strand_id
1 'polypeptide(L)'
;MKSRFNLAFLFILFNLSLYSQESKESGWVNLEDDMTVTLKFTNTDISKSINGFTFKAVWQEALDLPNEEYAYGGISELHVYKGQTHIQTIKNIVDYIALGYVHLTFFDYNMDGYLDFTVPISCGRSCYDKYYLYNPKTKIFTHQKEWDYLRIKDFNKAKKQVRSVPDGNVADTKHFLYRVEELRLVKLKTIE
;
A
#
# COMPACT_ATOMS: atom_id res chain seq x y z
N MET A 1 60.32 -22.95 -41.56
CA MET A 1 59.64 -22.78 -42.87
C MET A 1 58.50 -23.79 -42.97
N LYS A 2 57.33 -23.36 -43.46
CA LYS A 2 56.06 -24.08 -43.67
C LYS A 2 55.03 -24.09 -42.54
N SER A 3 54.16 -23.07 -42.63
CA SER A 3 52.69 -23.11 -42.46
C SER A 3 52.06 -24.50 -42.52
N ARG A 4 51.10 -24.76 -41.61
CA ARG A 4 49.73 -25.15 -41.99
C ARG A 4 48.71 -24.55 -41.03
N PHE A 5 47.91 -23.65 -41.57
CA PHE A 5 46.56 -23.33 -41.10
C PHE A 5 45.71 -24.61 -41.17
N ASN A 6 44.93 -24.91 -40.13
CA ASN A 6 43.67 -25.61 -40.36
C ASN A 6 42.60 -25.18 -39.36
N LEU A 7 41.47 -24.84 -39.96
CA LEU A 7 40.25 -24.32 -39.41
C LEU A 7 39.48 -25.46 -38.74
N ALA A 8 39.25 -25.39 -37.42
CA ALA A 8 38.27 -26.23 -36.75
C ALA A 8 37.51 -25.37 -35.74
N PHE A 9 36.53 -24.67 -36.30
CA PHE A 9 35.43 -24.04 -35.61
C PHE A 9 34.58 -25.17 -35.01
N LEU A 10 34.58 -25.35 -33.68
CA LEU A 10 33.61 -26.22 -33.01
C LEU A 10 33.07 -25.53 -31.76
N PHE A 11 31.94 -24.86 -32.01
CA PHE A 11 30.82 -24.67 -31.11
C PHE A 11 30.84 -25.59 -29.87
N ILE A 12 31.10 -25.02 -28.69
CA ILE A 12 30.53 -25.53 -27.44
C ILE A 12 29.62 -24.44 -26.92
N LEU A 13 28.38 -24.52 -27.40
CA LEU A 13 27.23 -23.79 -26.91
C LEU A 13 26.96 -24.17 -25.45
N PHE A 14 26.59 -23.14 -24.69
CA PHE A 14 25.53 -23.18 -23.68
C PHE A 14 25.51 -24.41 -22.76
N ASN A 15 26.31 -24.32 -21.70
CA ASN A 15 25.83 -24.75 -20.40
C ASN A 15 25.72 -23.53 -19.49
N LEU A 16 24.88 -22.58 -19.90
CA LEU A 16 24.17 -21.78 -18.91
C LEU A 16 23.19 -22.74 -18.28
N SER A 17 23.54 -23.22 -17.09
CA SER A 17 22.64 -23.93 -16.21
C SER A 17 21.34 -23.12 -16.19
N LEU A 18 20.31 -23.67 -16.83
CA LEU A 18 18.94 -23.26 -16.68
C LEU A 18 18.60 -23.45 -15.20
N TYR A 19 18.86 -22.42 -14.40
CA TYR A 19 18.05 -22.21 -13.23
C TYR A 19 16.64 -22.01 -13.77
N SER A 20 15.88 -23.10 -13.68
CA SER A 20 14.44 -23.19 -13.75
C SER A 20 13.82 -21.85 -13.39
N GLN A 21 13.50 -21.04 -14.39
CA GLN A 21 12.50 -20.01 -14.26
C GLN A 21 11.20 -20.78 -14.10
N GLU A 22 10.80 -21.04 -12.85
CA GLU A 22 9.38 -21.03 -12.58
C GLU A 22 8.87 -19.71 -13.18
N SER A 23 7.95 -19.82 -14.11
CA SER A 23 7.38 -18.72 -14.85
C SER A 23 6.82 -17.67 -13.89
N LYS A 24 7.62 -16.66 -13.52
CA LYS A 24 7.18 -15.33 -13.06
C LYS A 24 6.53 -14.57 -14.23
N GLU A 25 5.71 -15.23 -15.03
CA GLU A 25 5.17 -14.70 -16.28
C GLU A 25 4.20 -13.54 -16.09
N SER A 26 3.79 -13.25 -14.86
CA SER A 26 2.72 -12.28 -14.63
C SER A 26 3.22 -10.97 -14.00
N GLY A 27 4.39 -10.96 -13.34
CA GLY A 27 4.90 -9.80 -12.59
C GLY A 27 4.01 -9.34 -11.43
N TRP A 28 3.00 -10.15 -11.07
CA TRP A 28 2.06 -9.88 -9.99
C TRP A 28 2.57 -10.46 -8.67
N VAL A 29 2.39 -9.70 -7.59
CA VAL A 29 2.76 -10.10 -6.23
C VAL A 29 1.58 -9.78 -5.31
N ASN A 30 1.23 -10.72 -4.41
CA ASN A 30 0.15 -10.54 -3.44
C ASN A 30 0.52 -9.41 -2.46
N LEU A 31 -0.44 -8.53 -2.16
CA LEU A 31 -0.26 -7.45 -1.22
C LEU A 31 0.09 -7.98 0.17
N GLU A 32 -0.57 -9.04 0.64
CA GLU A 32 -0.34 -9.61 1.97
C GLU A 32 1.07 -10.17 2.13
N ASP A 33 1.67 -10.65 1.03
CA ASP A 33 3.03 -11.20 1.02
C ASP A 33 4.12 -10.10 1.04
N ASP A 34 3.80 -8.88 0.59
CA ASP A 34 4.75 -7.74 0.48
C ASP A 34 4.42 -6.58 1.45
N MET A 35 3.37 -6.71 2.26
CA MET A 35 3.02 -5.73 3.28
C MET A 35 4.01 -5.82 4.45
N THR A 36 4.70 -4.72 4.74
CA THR A 36 5.94 -4.81 5.53
C THR A 36 5.80 -4.34 6.96
N VAL A 37 4.97 -3.33 7.27
CA VAL A 37 4.92 -2.77 8.63
C VAL A 37 3.55 -2.21 8.99
N THR A 38 3.07 -2.59 10.16
CA THR A 38 1.90 -2.00 10.82
C THR A 38 2.33 -1.30 12.11
N LEU A 39 1.94 -0.03 12.28
CA LEU A 39 2.16 0.73 13.51
C LEU A 39 0.85 0.89 14.27
N LYS A 40 0.81 0.38 15.50
CA LYS A 40 -0.33 0.48 16.40
C LYS A 40 -0.20 1.69 17.31
N PHE A 41 -1.26 2.48 17.42
CA PHE A 41 -1.40 3.63 18.31
C PHE A 41 -2.51 3.40 19.31
N THR A 42 -2.24 3.65 20.59
CA THR A 42 -3.20 3.61 21.69
C THR A 42 -3.18 4.94 22.44
N ASN A 43 -4.01 5.09 23.47
CA ASN A 43 -3.97 6.25 24.36
C ASN A 43 -2.66 6.39 25.17
N THR A 44 -1.85 5.34 25.25
CA THR A 44 -0.55 5.33 25.96
C THR A 44 0.64 5.27 25.02
N ASP A 45 0.47 4.71 23.83
CA ASP A 45 1.53 4.49 22.85
C ASP A 45 1.29 5.36 21.62
N ILE A 46 1.70 6.63 21.76
CA ILE A 46 1.31 7.71 20.85
C ILE A 46 2.40 8.13 19.87
N SER A 47 3.62 7.57 19.94
CA SER A 47 4.74 8.03 19.12
C SER A 47 5.46 6.86 18.45
N LYS A 48 5.44 6.82 17.12
CA LYS A 48 6.05 5.76 16.30
C LYS A 48 6.90 6.33 15.19
N SER A 49 7.89 5.59 14.71
CA SER A 49 8.76 6.01 13.60
C SER A 49 9.00 4.89 12.62
N ILE A 50 9.08 5.23 11.34
CA ILE A 50 9.33 4.31 10.22
C ILE A 50 9.92 5.08 9.03
N ASN A 51 10.94 4.54 8.37
CA ASN A 51 11.55 5.09 7.15
C ASN A 51 11.81 6.61 7.17
N GLY A 52 12.35 7.12 8.28
CA GLY A 52 12.67 8.55 8.45
C GLY A 52 11.47 9.46 8.74
N PHE A 53 10.27 8.90 8.84
CA PHE A 53 9.09 9.58 9.36
C PHE A 53 8.89 9.29 10.84
N THR A 54 8.37 10.28 11.57
CA THR A 54 7.88 10.12 12.93
C THR A 54 6.43 10.58 13.00
N PHE A 55 5.59 9.75 13.59
CA PHE A 55 4.16 9.96 13.74
C PHE A 55 3.86 10.11 15.23
N LYS A 56 3.26 11.24 15.61
CA LYS A 56 2.84 11.51 16.99
C LYS A 56 1.34 11.74 17.02
N ALA A 57 0.63 10.87 17.73
CA ALA A 57 -0.81 10.90 17.89
C ALA A 57 -1.21 11.70 19.13
N VAL A 58 -2.34 12.39 19.04
CA VAL A 58 -3.11 12.90 20.17
C VAL A 58 -4.38 12.09 20.25
N TRP A 59 -4.47 11.19 21.24
CA TRP A 59 -5.63 10.31 21.41
C TRP A 59 -6.79 11.05 22.09
N GLN A 60 -8.01 10.74 21.68
CA GLN A 60 -9.24 11.14 22.36
C GLN A 60 -10.19 9.95 22.43
N GLU A 61 -10.85 9.79 23.58
CA GLU A 61 -11.86 8.74 23.79
C GLU A 61 -13.17 9.03 23.05
N ALA A 62 -13.40 10.29 22.69
CA ALA A 62 -14.56 10.74 21.91
C ALA A 62 -14.14 11.88 20.97
N LEU A 63 -14.08 11.59 19.67
CA LEU A 63 -13.81 12.57 18.62
C LEU A 63 -15.07 13.37 18.27
N ASP A 64 -14.90 14.67 18.09
CA ASP A 64 -15.95 15.56 17.57
C ASP A 64 -16.02 15.42 16.04
N LEU A 65 -16.94 14.58 15.58
CA LEU A 65 -17.12 14.25 14.17
C LEU A 65 -18.43 14.85 13.65
N PRO A 66 -18.38 15.74 12.65
CA PRO A 66 -19.59 16.31 12.08
C PRO A 66 -20.39 15.22 11.36
N ASN A 67 -21.68 15.11 11.69
CA ASN A 67 -22.65 14.16 11.12
C ASN A 67 -22.53 12.71 11.59
N GLU A 68 -21.78 12.43 12.67
CA GLU A 68 -21.80 11.12 13.32
C GLU A 68 -22.71 11.16 14.55
N GLU A 69 -23.61 10.18 14.68
CA GLU A 69 -24.51 10.07 15.83
C GLU A 69 -23.80 9.47 17.06
N TYR A 70 -22.70 8.75 16.82
CA TYR A 70 -21.93 8.07 17.86
C TYR A 70 -20.56 8.73 18.07
N ALA A 71 -20.17 8.86 19.34
CA ALA A 71 -18.83 9.26 19.71
C ALA A 71 -17.89 8.07 19.55
N TYR A 72 -16.90 8.21 18.67
CA TYR A 72 -15.85 7.22 18.48
C TYR A 72 -14.53 7.71 19.08
N GLY A 73 -13.78 6.81 19.72
CA GLY A 73 -12.40 7.07 20.10
C GLY A 73 -11.48 7.10 18.87
N GLY A 74 -10.26 7.59 19.06
CA GLY A 74 -9.23 7.53 18.02
C GLY A 74 -8.18 8.60 18.18
N ILE A 75 -7.50 8.89 17.08
CA ILE A 75 -6.46 9.91 16.99
C ILE A 75 -7.10 11.21 16.50
N SER A 76 -7.23 12.17 17.41
CA SER A 76 -7.73 13.52 17.09
C SER A 76 -6.77 14.29 16.18
N GLU A 77 -5.46 14.20 16.44
CA GLU A 77 -4.41 14.78 15.62
C GLU A 77 -3.26 13.80 15.47
N LEU A 78 -2.89 13.48 14.23
CA LEU A 78 -1.69 12.75 13.88
C LEU A 78 -0.69 13.74 13.28
N HIS A 79 0.29 14.14 14.09
CA HIS A 79 1.39 14.97 13.66
C HIS A 79 2.43 14.12 12.95
N VAL A 80 2.75 14.50 11.72
CA VAL A 80 3.72 13.81 10.88
C VAL A 80 4.98 14.67 10.76
N TYR A 81 6.12 14.03 11.04
CA TYR A 81 7.43 14.64 10.94
C TYR A 81 8.29 13.85 9.94
N LYS A 82 9.15 14.54 9.20
CA LYS A 82 10.22 13.95 8.40
C LYS A 82 11.55 14.43 8.95
N GLY A 83 12.32 13.52 9.55
CA GLY A 83 13.41 13.90 10.46
C GLY A 83 12.87 14.75 11.62
N GLN A 84 13.40 15.97 11.78
CA GLN A 84 12.97 16.90 12.84
C GLN A 84 11.88 17.89 12.38
N THR A 85 11.55 17.92 11.09
CA THR A 85 10.62 18.90 10.53
C THR A 85 9.19 18.37 10.59
N HIS A 86 8.29 19.11 11.22
CA HIS A 86 6.84 18.88 11.12
C HIS A 86 6.38 19.20 9.70
N ILE A 87 5.73 18.25 9.02
CA ILE A 87 5.28 18.40 7.64
C ILE A 87 3.77 18.49 7.51
N GLN A 88 3.02 17.91 8.45
CA GLN A 88 1.56 17.85 8.37
C GLN A 88 0.93 17.47 9.72
N THR A 89 -0.29 17.94 9.95
CA THR A 89 -1.20 17.36 10.94
C THR A 89 -2.41 16.81 10.22
N ILE A 90 -2.72 15.53 10.43
CA ILE A 90 -3.92 14.87 9.92
C ILE A 90 -4.91 14.76 11.08
N LYS A 91 -6.13 15.24 10.87
CA LYS A 91 -7.15 15.29 11.93
C LYS A 91 -8.14 14.14 11.83
N ASN A 92 -8.72 13.78 12.96
CA ASN A 92 -9.89 12.89 13.08
C ASN A 92 -9.69 11.53 12.40
N ILE A 93 -8.65 10.81 12.81
CA ILE A 93 -8.45 9.41 12.44
C ILE A 93 -9.16 8.53 13.47
N VAL A 94 -10.33 8.04 13.09
CA VAL A 94 -11.28 7.36 13.98
C VAL A 94 -10.91 5.88 14.13
N ASP A 95 -11.07 5.32 15.34
CA ASP A 95 -11.11 3.87 15.57
C ASP A 95 -12.49 3.32 15.21
N TYR A 96 -12.83 3.32 13.92
CA TYR A 96 -14.14 2.87 13.43
C TYR A 96 -14.44 1.39 13.73
N ILE A 97 -13.40 0.61 13.99
CA ILE A 97 -13.50 -0.82 14.26
C ILE A 97 -13.53 -1.13 15.76
N ALA A 98 -13.52 -0.09 16.61
CA ALA A 98 -13.69 -0.14 18.05
C ALA A 98 -12.75 -1.13 18.77
N LEU A 99 -11.48 -1.17 18.34
CA LEU A 99 -10.49 -2.08 18.92
C LEU A 99 -9.77 -1.47 20.13
N GLY A 100 -10.02 -0.21 20.47
CA GLY A 100 -9.29 0.56 21.47
C GLY A 100 -7.90 0.99 20.97
N TYR A 101 -7.69 0.97 19.65
CA TYR A 101 -6.44 1.39 19.01
C TYR A 101 -6.66 1.69 17.53
N VAL A 102 -5.83 2.56 16.99
CA VAL A 102 -5.74 2.79 15.54
C VAL A 102 -4.45 2.16 15.04
N HIS A 103 -4.52 1.37 13.98
CA HIS A 103 -3.32 0.89 13.30
C HIS A 103 -3.15 1.54 11.95
N LEU A 104 -1.92 1.91 11.63
CA LEU A 104 -1.50 2.41 10.34
C LEU A 104 -0.70 1.32 9.64
N THR A 105 -1.12 0.91 8.45
CA THR A 105 -0.42 -0.09 7.65
C THR A 105 0.34 0.59 6.53
N PHE A 106 1.64 0.35 6.45
CA PHE A 106 2.54 1.07 5.54
C PHE A 106 2.97 0.20 4.36
N PHE A 107 2.87 0.78 3.17
CA PHE A 107 3.24 0.16 1.90
C PHE A 107 3.41 1.24 0.81
N ASP A 108 4.10 0.94 -0.28
CA ASP A 108 4.16 1.82 -1.48
C ASP A 108 3.00 1.46 -2.41
N TYR A 109 1.79 1.98 -2.11
CA TYR A 109 0.56 1.57 -2.78
C TYR A 109 0.50 2.07 -4.22
N ASN A 110 1.06 3.24 -4.49
CA ASN A 110 1.06 3.83 -5.83
C ASN A 110 2.31 3.51 -6.67
N MET A 111 3.24 2.73 -6.12
CA MET A 111 4.45 2.24 -6.79
C MET A 111 5.31 3.40 -7.30
N ASP A 112 5.47 4.44 -6.48
CA ASP A 112 6.30 5.61 -6.76
C ASP A 112 7.62 5.61 -5.97
N GLY A 113 7.83 4.61 -5.11
CA GLY A 113 9.01 4.45 -4.28
C GLY A 113 8.96 5.20 -2.96
N TYR A 114 7.86 5.88 -2.64
CA TYR A 114 7.63 6.50 -1.34
C TYR A 114 6.69 5.65 -0.49
N LEU A 115 6.81 5.83 0.83
CA LEU A 115 5.98 5.12 1.79
C LEU A 115 4.62 5.82 1.89
N ASP A 116 3.55 5.07 1.68
CA ASP A 116 2.17 5.47 1.94
C ASP A 116 1.66 4.76 3.20
N PHE A 117 0.45 5.10 3.65
CA PHE A 117 -0.21 4.33 4.69
C PHE A 117 -1.72 4.23 4.53
N THR A 118 -2.29 3.20 5.16
CA THR A 118 -3.74 3.01 5.26
C THR A 118 -4.23 3.05 6.70
N VAL A 119 -5.53 3.34 6.84
CA VAL A 119 -6.26 3.29 8.11
C VAL A 119 -7.57 2.53 7.91
N PRO A 120 -7.94 1.57 8.77
CA PRO A 120 -9.23 0.90 8.68
C PRO A 120 -10.43 1.86 8.75
N ILE A 121 -11.39 1.66 7.85
CA ILE A 121 -12.71 2.31 7.85
C ILE A 121 -13.75 1.38 8.48
N SER A 122 -13.72 0.11 8.09
CA SER A 122 -14.64 -0.89 8.62
C SER A 122 -14.05 -2.26 8.41
N CYS A 123 -14.30 -3.13 9.38
CA CYS A 123 -13.85 -4.52 9.37
C CYS A 123 -15.03 -5.38 9.83
N GLY A 124 -15.61 -6.13 8.90
CA GLY A 124 -16.65 -7.12 9.17
C GLY A 124 -16.28 -8.43 8.49
N ARG A 125 -17.03 -8.79 7.45
CA ARG A 125 -16.64 -9.89 6.55
C ARG A 125 -15.40 -9.54 5.70
N SER A 126 -15.27 -8.25 5.39
CA SER A 126 -14.17 -7.67 4.64
C SER A 126 -13.67 -6.44 5.40
N CYS A 127 -12.38 -6.15 5.27
CA CYS A 127 -11.78 -4.91 5.76
C CYS A 127 -11.64 -3.93 4.60
N TYR A 128 -11.99 -2.67 4.86
CA TYR A 128 -11.77 -1.56 3.96
C TYR A 128 -10.95 -0.50 4.67
N ASP A 129 -10.08 0.17 3.91
CA ASP A 129 -9.18 1.17 4.44
C ASP A 129 -9.29 2.50 3.69
N LYS A 130 -8.94 3.59 4.39
CA LYS A 130 -8.59 4.88 3.79
C LYS A 130 -7.14 4.83 3.36
N TYR A 131 -6.84 5.34 2.18
CA TYR A 131 -5.48 5.40 1.66
C TYR A 131 -4.92 6.82 1.74
N TYR A 132 -3.79 6.96 2.43
CA TYR A 132 -3.04 8.20 2.56
C TYR A 132 -1.74 8.08 1.77
N LEU A 133 -1.73 8.66 0.58
CA LEU A 133 -0.59 8.58 -0.33
C LEU A 133 0.36 9.75 -0.12
N TYR A 134 1.66 9.49 0.00
CA TYR A 134 2.67 10.53 0.12
C TYR A 134 2.92 11.17 -1.25
N ASN A 135 2.73 12.48 -1.34
CA ASN A 135 3.05 13.21 -2.55
C ASN A 135 4.44 13.85 -2.43
N PRO A 136 5.46 13.40 -3.19
CA PRO A 136 6.82 13.94 -3.07
C PRO A 136 6.95 15.40 -3.52
N LYS A 137 6.02 15.91 -4.35
CA LYS A 137 6.00 17.32 -4.79
C LYS A 137 5.54 18.24 -3.65
N THR A 138 4.48 17.87 -2.94
CA THR A 138 3.92 18.67 -1.83
C THR A 138 4.50 18.28 -0.47
N LYS A 139 5.17 17.13 -0.38
CA LYS A 139 5.81 16.54 0.80
C LYS A 139 4.85 16.21 1.94
N ILE A 140 3.59 15.95 1.64
CA ILE A 140 2.54 15.60 2.60
C ILE A 140 1.79 14.35 2.17
N PHE A 141 1.09 13.73 3.12
CA PHE A 141 0.18 12.62 2.86
C PHE A 141 -1.20 13.16 2.49
N THR A 142 -1.79 12.62 1.44
CA THR A 142 -3.11 13.02 0.96
C THR A 142 -4.05 11.84 0.98
N HIS A 143 -5.17 11.98 1.70
CA HIS A 143 -6.25 10.99 1.67
C HIS A 143 -6.87 10.93 0.27
N GLN A 144 -6.81 9.77 -0.37
CA GLN A 144 -7.38 9.54 -1.70
C GLN A 144 -8.74 8.86 -1.60
N LYS A 145 -9.82 9.65 -1.57
CA LYS A 145 -11.19 9.13 -1.45
C LYS A 145 -11.58 8.11 -2.52
N GLU A 146 -11.04 8.23 -3.73
CA GLU A 146 -11.30 7.28 -4.83
C GLU A 146 -10.73 5.88 -4.56
N TRP A 147 -9.82 5.76 -3.59
CA TRP A 147 -9.25 4.49 -3.14
C TRP A 147 -10.00 3.93 -1.94
N ASP A 148 -10.86 4.72 -1.28
CA ASP A 148 -11.68 4.21 -0.19
C ASP A 148 -12.53 3.06 -0.70
N TYR A 149 -12.63 2.00 0.11
CA TYR A 149 -13.29 0.74 -0.24
C TYR A 149 -12.62 -0.08 -1.36
N LEU A 150 -11.48 0.34 -1.89
CA LEU A 150 -10.65 -0.53 -2.72
C LEU A 150 -9.95 -1.57 -1.85
N ARG A 151 -10.18 -2.84 -2.16
CA ARG A 151 -9.44 -3.96 -1.56
C ARG A 151 -8.43 -4.49 -2.56
N ILE A 152 -7.16 -4.12 -2.40
CA ILE A 152 -6.10 -4.56 -3.31
C ILE A 152 -5.72 -6.00 -2.97
N LYS A 153 -5.78 -6.90 -3.97
CA LYS A 153 -5.30 -8.28 -3.85
C LYS A 153 -3.81 -8.36 -4.10
N ASP A 154 -3.41 -7.81 -5.24
CA ASP A 154 -2.06 -7.95 -5.76
C ASP A 154 -1.74 -6.76 -6.68
N PHE A 155 -0.45 -6.55 -6.88
CA PHE A 155 0.08 -5.45 -7.64
C PHE A 155 1.12 -5.94 -8.65
N ASN A 156 1.29 -5.18 -9.73
CA ASN A 156 2.36 -5.34 -10.69
C ASN A 156 3.14 -4.03 -10.75
N LYS A 157 4.28 -3.98 -10.02
CA LYS A 157 5.11 -2.77 -9.90
C LYS A 157 5.63 -2.28 -11.25
N ALA A 158 6.05 -3.21 -12.12
CA ALA A 158 6.60 -2.87 -13.43
C ALA A 158 5.56 -2.22 -14.35
N LYS A 159 4.30 -2.65 -14.28
CA LYS A 159 3.20 -2.12 -15.08
C LYS A 159 2.40 -1.01 -14.38
N LYS A 160 2.68 -0.74 -13.10
CA LYS A 160 1.88 0.12 -12.21
C LYS A 160 0.41 -0.24 -12.23
N GLN A 161 0.10 -1.51 -11.96
CA GLN A 161 -1.27 -2.02 -11.95
C GLN A 161 -1.61 -2.68 -10.63
N VAL A 162 -2.89 -2.64 -10.26
CA VAL A 162 -3.44 -3.34 -9.09
C VAL A 162 -4.68 -4.13 -9.50
N ARG A 163 -4.87 -5.33 -8.94
CA ARG A 163 -6.15 -6.06 -9.02
C ARG A 163 -6.86 -5.95 -7.70
N SER A 164 -8.15 -5.65 -7.75
CA SER A 164 -8.99 -5.68 -6.56
C SER A 164 -9.54 -7.08 -6.28
N VAL A 165 -9.91 -7.32 -5.02
CA VAL A 165 -10.90 -8.34 -4.67
C VAL A 165 -12.28 -7.72 -4.58
N PRO A 166 -13.34 -8.49 -4.86
CA PRO A 166 -14.71 -8.06 -4.62
C PRO A 166 -14.98 -7.83 -3.12
N ASP A 167 -16.07 -7.14 -2.84
CA ASP A 167 -16.51 -6.74 -1.50
C ASP A 167 -16.92 -7.92 -0.59
N GLY A 168 -16.99 -9.13 -1.14
CA GLY A 168 -17.33 -10.35 -0.40
C GLY A 168 -18.83 -10.59 -0.26
N ASN A 169 -19.66 -9.84 -0.99
CA ASN A 169 -21.07 -10.15 -1.18
C ASN A 169 -21.22 -11.25 -2.25
N VAL A 170 -22.12 -12.21 -2.05
CA VAL A 170 -22.39 -13.29 -3.03
C VAL A 170 -22.83 -12.72 -4.40
N ALA A 171 -23.43 -11.53 -4.40
CA ALA A 171 -23.85 -10.84 -5.62
C ALA A 171 -22.75 -10.01 -6.31
N ASP A 172 -21.64 -9.71 -5.62
CA ASP A 172 -20.52 -8.96 -6.21
C ASP A 172 -19.28 -9.84 -6.23
N THR A 173 -19.06 -10.47 -7.38
CA THR A 173 -17.90 -11.32 -7.65
C THR A 173 -16.87 -10.62 -8.53
N LYS A 174 -17.07 -9.34 -8.85
CA LYS A 174 -16.28 -8.66 -9.87
C LYS A 174 -14.91 -8.28 -9.32
N HIS A 175 -13.89 -8.72 -10.03
CA HIS A 175 -12.54 -8.22 -9.85
C HIS A 175 -12.32 -7.05 -10.80
N PHE A 176 -11.54 -6.05 -10.40
CA PHE A 176 -11.20 -4.93 -11.27
C PHE A 176 -9.69 -4.83 -11.43
N LEU A 177 -9.28 -4.52 -12.66
CA LEU A 177 -7.91 -4.15 -12.98
C LEU A 177 -7.82 -2.64 -13.08
N TYR A 178 -6.94 -2.03 -12.28
CA TYR A 178 -6.64 -0.61 -12.35
C TYR A 178 -5.19 -0.40 -12.79
N ARG A 179 -4.97 0.70 -13.50
CA ARG A 179 -3.65 1.33 -13.64
C ARG A 179 -3.55 2.43 -12.59
N VAL A 180 -2.40 2.54 -11.95
CA VAL A 180 -2.10 3.64 -11.04
C VAL A 180 -1.36 4.73 -11.80
N GLU A 181 -1.90 5.95 -11.73
CA GLU A 181 -1.33 7.15 -12.34
C GLU A 181 -1.11 8.22 -11.27
N GLU A 182 0.14 8.34 -10.80
CA GLU A 182 0.50 9.16 -9.63
C GLU A 182 -0.35 8.82 -8.41
N LEU A 183 -1.39 9.61 -8.12
CA LEU A 183 -2.27 9.43 -6.96
C LEU A 183 -3.65 8.85 -7.32
N ARG A 184 -3.90 8.60 -8.62
CA ARG A 184 -5.22 8.24 -9.14
C ARG A 184 -5.28 6.80 -9.63
N LEU A 185 -6.47 6.23 -9.56
CA LEU A 185 -6.79 4.92 -10.12
C LEU A 185 -7.53 5.09 -11.44
N VAL A 186 -7.03 4.45 -12.49
CA VAL A 186 -7.69 4.38 -13.80
C VAL A 186 -8.13 2.95 -14.03
N LYS A 187 -9.45 2.71 -13.94
CA LYS A 187 -10.03 1.38 -14.22
C LYS A 187 -9.77 1.01 -15.67
N LEU A 188 -9.09 -0.11 -15.89
CA LEU A 188 -8.81 -0.64 -17.22
C LEU A 188 -9.89 -1.61 -17.68
N LYS A 189 -10.28 -2.55 -16.81
CA LYS A 189 -11.33 -3.53 -17.10
C LYS A 189 -11.87 -4.21 -15.85
N THR A 190 -13.02 -4.84 -16.02
CA THR A 190 -13.53 -5.87 -15.11
C THR A 190 -12.90 -7.21 -15.48
N ILE A 191 -12.52 -7.99 -14.48
CA ILE A 191 -12.03 -9.36 -14.59
C ILE A 191 -13.16 -10.24 -14.05
N GLU A 192 -13.60 -11.20 -14.87
CA GLU A 192 -14.55 -12.25 -14.50
C GLU A 192 -13.82 -13.45 -13.91
#